data_AF-A0A0R1GIZ2-F1
#
_entry.id   AF-A0A0R1GIZ2-F1
#
_cell.length_a   1.000
_cell.length_b   1.000
_cell.length_c   1.000
_cell.angle_alpha   90.00
_cell.angle_beta   90.00
_cell.angle_gamma   90.00
#
_symmetry.space_group_name_H-M   'P 1'
#
loop_
_entity.id
_entity.type
_entity.pdbx_description
1 polymer ?
#
loop_
_entity_poly.entity_id
_entity_poly.type
_entity_poly.pdbx_seq_one_letter_code
_entity_poly.pdbx_strand_id
1 'polypeptide(L)'
;MVDEIKYDYDYIFFDVAPSTDTVVDAIIMASDYIIAVQEVRKMAMEGTSNFIGKYLQPMLDNFPEEAHFQVAGVLPALLTSHKKRQIENYRETVEVYGRDNVFHTIIKNHDRLENFGEDGVSLEDYNDRKMFGLFADLFCELEARISSFEKTGDVENFTYQSKYFDALENITLPLGKEIEINGVAE
;
A
#
# COMPACT_ATOMS: atom_id res chain seq x y z
N MET A 1 -12.75 -17.28 14.28
CA MET A 1 -12.54 -17.50 12.82
C MET A 1 -11.14 -17.08 12.38
N VAL A 2 -10.74 -15.80 12.40
CA VAL A 2 -9.34 -15.44 12.04
C VAL A 2 -8.33 -16.13 12.95
N ASP A 3 -8.58 -16.14 14.27
CA ASP A 3 -7.73 -16.85 15.24
C ASP A 3 -7.58 -18.35 15.01
N GLU A 4 -8.50 -18.97 14.27
CA GLU A 4 -8.47 -20.41 13.99
C GLU A 4 -7.58 -20.75 12.79
N ILE A 5 -7.43 -19.82 11.84
CA ILE A 5 -6.71 -20.05 10.57
C ILE A 5 -5.38 -19.31 10.50
N LYS A 6 -5.13 -18.32 11.36
CA LYS A 6 -3.94 -17.45 11.25
C LYS A 6 -2.60 -18.19 11.35
N TYR A 7 -2.58 -19.40 11.89
CA TYR A 7 -1.37 -20.22 11.98
C TYR A 7 -1.07 -21.00 10.69
N ASP A 8 -1.98 -21.01 9.72
CA ASP A 8 -1.83 -21.72 8.44
C ASP A 8 -1.32 -20.81 7.31
N TYR A 9 -1.17 -19.51 7.55
CA TYR A 9 -0.81 -18.50 6.56
C TYR A 9 0.26 -17.55 7.08
N ASP A 10 1.18 -17.13 6.20
CA ASP A 10 2.15 -16.08 6.53
C ASP A 10 1.49 -14.69 6.56
N TYR A 11 0.52 -14.46 5.66
CA TYR A 11 -0.23 -13.21 5.55
C TYR A 11 -1.71 -13.49 5.28
N ILE A 12 -2.58 -12.66 5.87
CA ILE A 12 -4.00 -12.60 5.55
C ILE A 12 -4.32 -11.18 5.10
N PHE A 13 -4.76 -11.03 3.86
CA PHE A 13 -5.18 -9.74 3.31
C PHE A 13 -6.71 -9.63 3.34
N PHE A 14 -7.21 -8.53 3.91
CA PHE A 14 -8.61 -8.17 3.83
C PHE A 14 -8.79 -7.05 2.80
N ASP A 15 -9.58 -7.33 1.76
CA ASP A 15 -10.11 -6.29 0.87
C ASP A 15 -11.45 -5.80 1.43
N VAL A 16 -11.53 -4.52 1.72
CA VAL A 16 -12.63 -3.93 2.48
C VAL A 16 -13.26 -2.80 1.68
N ALA A 17 -14.58 -2.83 1.57
CA ALA A 17 -15.32 -1.75 0.93
C ALA A 17 -15.10 -0.43 1.69
N PRO A 18 -15.20 0.74 1.02
CA PRO A 18 -15.10 2.04 1.67
C PRO A 18 -16.39 2.36 2.45
N SER A 19 -16.63 1.62 3.53
CA SER A 19 -17.70 1.81 4.50
C SER A 19 -17.14 1.89 5.92
N THR A 20 -18.01 2.20 6.88
CA THR A 20 -17.71 2.21 8.32
C THR A 20 -18.80 1.42 9.05
N ASP A 21 -19.14 0.26 8.51
CA ASP A 21 -20.11 -0.64 9.12
C ASP A 21 -19.42 -1.63 10.06
N THR A 22 -20.22 -2.41 10.79
CA THR A 22 -19.72 -3.35 11.80
C THR A 22 -18.82 -4.45 11.21
N VAL A 23 -18.94 -4.76 9.92
CA VAL A 23 -18.04 -5.72 9.27
C VAL A 23 -16.66 -5.11 9.11
N VAL A 24 -16.59 -3.84 8.68
CA VAL A 24 -15.32 -3.09 8.61
C VAL A 24 -14.68 -2.95 9.99
N ASP A 25 -15.47 -2.62 11.01
CA ASP A 25 -14.97 -2.54 12.39
C ASP A 25 -14.31 -3.87 12.83
N ALA A 26 -14.98 -4.99 12.58
CA ALA A 26 -14.47 -6.31 12.95
C ALA A 26 -13.19 -6.69 12.20
N ILE A 27 -13.08 -6.32 10.92
CA ILE A 27 -11.87 -6.55 10.12
C ILE A 27 -10.71 -5.71 10.63
N ILE A 28 -10.95 -4.42 10.92
CA ILE A 28 -9.93 -3.52 11.46
C ILE A 28 -9.43 -4.02 12.80
N MET A 29 -10.33 -4.42 13.71
CA MET A 29 -9.96 -4.97 15.01
C MET A 29 -9.24 -6.31 14.94
N ALA A 30 -9.39 -7.05 13.84
CA ALA A 30 -8.69 -8.32 13.60
C ALA A 30 -7.38 -8.18 12.82
N SER A 31 -7.03 -6.98 12.36
CA SER A 31 -5.85 -6.73 11.53
C SER A 31 -4.69 -6.21 12.38
N ASP A 32 -3.46 -6.61 12.05
CA ASP A 32 -2.25 -6.05 12.67
C ASP A 32 -1.78 -4.78 11.95
N TYR A 33 -2.00 -4.72 10.62
CA TYR A 33 -1.49 -3.64 9.77
C TYR A 33 -2.55 -3.15 8.78
N ILE A 34 -2.67 -1.83 8.64
CA ILE A 34 -3.60 -1.17 7.73
C ILE A 34 -2.83 -0.35 6.70
N ILE A 35 -3.15 -0.55 5.43
CA ILE A 35 -2.63 0.27 4.32
C ILE A 35 -3.69 1.31 3.96
N ALA A 36 -3.38 2.59 4.16
CA ALA A 36 -4.28 3.69 3.80
C ALA A 36 -4.08 4.06 2.33
N VAL A 37 -4.87 3.46 1.43
CA VAL A 37 -4.81 3.76 -0.01
C VAL A 37 -5.40 5.14 -0.28
N GLN A 38 -4.60 6.04 -0.87
CA GLN A 38 -5.01 7.42 -1.11
C GLN A 38 -4.81 7.82 -2.58
N GLU A 39 -5.91 8.17 -3.26
CA GLU A 39 -5.81 8.86 -4.56
C GLU A 39 -5.17 10.26 -4.39
N VAL A 40 -4.32 10.66 -5.33
CA VAL A 40 -3.68 12.00 -5.35
C VAL A 40 -4.63 13.15 -5.78
N ARG A 41 -5.82 13.19 -5.19
CA ARG A 41 -6.87 14.20 -5.37
C ARG A 41 -7.19 14.82 -4.01
N LYS A 42 -7.44 16.13 -3.95
CA LYS A 42 -7.68 16.85 -2.69
C LYS A 42 -8.73 16.22 -1.78
N MET A 43 -9.88 15.81 -2.34
CA MET A 43 -10.95 15.18 -1.56
C MET A 43 -10.54 13.82 -0.96
N ALA A 44 -9.69 13.05 -1.65
CA ALA A 44 -9.19 11.77 -1.15
C ALA A 44 -8.15 11.95 -0.04
N MET A 45 -7.36 13.02 -0.10
CA MET A 45 -6.45 13.39 0.99
C MET A 45 -7.21 13.69 2.28
N GLU A 46 -8.27 14.51 2.17
CA GLU A 46 -9.16 14.79 3.31
C GLU A 46 -9.84 13.51 3.82
N GLY A 47 -10.30 12.64 2.91
CA GLY A 47 -10.87 11.33 3.25
C GLY A 47 -9.90 10.46 4.06
N THR A 48 -8.64 10.41 3.64
CA THR A 48 -7.58 9.63 4.32
C THR A 48 -7.26 10.22 5.70
N SER A 49 -7.15 11.54 5.81
CA SER A 49 -6.94 12.19 7.11
C SER A 49 -8.11 11.94 8.06
N ASN A 50 -9.35 11.97 7.55
CA ASN A 50 -10.53 11.65 8.34
C ASN A 50 -10.57 10.17 8.75
N PHE A 51 -10.23 9.25 7.85
CA PHE A 51 -10.15 7.83 8.16
C PHE A 51 -9.15 7.56 9.28
N ILE A 52 -7.93 8.07 9.18
CA ILE A 52 -6.90 7.86 10.21
C ILE A 52 -7.30 8.58 11.51
N GLY A 53 -7.59 9.88 11.47
CA GLY A 53 -7.76 10.69 12.68
C GLY A 53 -9.13 10.60 13.34
N LYS A 54 -10.19 10.25 12.60
CA LYS A 54 -11.57 10.26 13.11
C LYS A 54 -12.22 8.88 13.13
N TYR A 55 -11.59 7.86 12.58
CA TYR A 55 -12.11 6.50 12.61
C TYR A 55 -11.13 5.54 13.27
N LEU A 56 -9.89 5.45 12.79
CA LEU A 56 -8.89 4.57 13.39
C LEU A 56 -8.44 5.04 14.78
N GLN A 57 -8.07 6.31 14.94
CA GLN A 57 -7.60 6.83 16.24
C GLN A 57 -8.65 6.66 17.36
N PRO A 58 -9.95 6.98 17.16
CA PRO A 58 -10.96 6.70 18.17
C PRO A 58 -11.13 5.22 18.51
N MET A 59 -10.89 4.29 17.58
CA MET A 59 -10.93 2.85 17.91
C MET A 59 -9.79 2.48 18.86
N LEU A 60 -8.57 2.96 18.59
CA LEU A 60 -7.42 2.78 19.48
C LEU A 60 -7.65 3.41 20.87
N ASP A 61 -8.19 4.63 20.90
CA ASP A 61 -8.42 5.35 22.16
C ASP A 61 -9.52 4.73 23.02
N ASN A 62 -10.58 4.20 22.38
CA ASN A 62 -11.73 3.62 23.09
C ASN A 62 -11.56 2.14 23.46
N PHE A 63 -10.70 1.41 22.74
CA PHE A 63 -10.44 -0.02 22.93
C PHE A 63 -8.93 -0.31 23.01
N PRO A 64 -8.19 0.32 23.94
CA PRO A 64 -6.72 0.24 23.97
C PRO A 64 -6.17 -1.16 24.31
N GLU A 65 -6.99 -2.04 24.91
CA GLU A 65 -6.59 -3.40 25.25
C GLU A 65 -6.89 -4.41 24.13
N GLU A 66 -7.75 -4.03 23.17
CA GLU A 66 -8.19 -4.91 22.08
C GLU A 66 -7.73 -4.44 20.70
N ALA A 67 -7.56 -3.13 20.49
CA ALA A 67 -7.16 -2.55 19.21
C ALA A 67 -5.62 -2.52 19.13
N HIS A 68 -5.06 -3.38 18.28
CA HIS A 68 -3.60 -3.54 18.13
C HIS A 68 -3.08 -3.17 16.74
N PHE A 69 -3.95 -2.72 15.83
CA PHE A 69 -3.55 -2.40 14.48
C PHE A 69 -2.62 -1.18 14.40
N GLN A 70 -1.74 -1.18 13.41
CA GLN A 70 -0.89 -0.04 13.06
C GLN A 70 -1.12 0.39 11.61
N VAL A 71 -1.01 1.68 11.32
CA VAL A 71 -1.07 2.17 9.94
C VAL A 71 0.29 1.95 9.30
N ALA A 72 0.40 0.94 8.43
CA ALA A 72 1.64 0.59 7.74
C ALA A 72 2.18 1.75 6.88
N GLY A 73 1.27 2.57 6.37
CA GLY A 73 1.55 3.81 5.68
C GLY A 73 0.43 4.22 4.73
N VAL A 74 0.55 5.44 4.20
CA VAL A 74 -0.31 5.96 3.14
C VAL A 74 0.24 5.53 1.79
N LEU A 75 -0.53 4.77 1.00
CA LEU A 75 -0.17 4.32 -0.34
C LEU A 75 -0.73 5.27 -1.40
N PRO A 76 0.11 6.08 -2.08
CA PRO A 76 -0.38 6.98 -3.12
C PRO A 76 -0.79 6.20 -4.37
N ALA A 77 -2.02 6.41 -4.82
CA ALA A 77 -2.59 5.70 -5.95
C ALA A 77 -3.14 6.63 -7.04
N LEU A 78 -3.31 6.04 -8.23
CA LEU A 78 -3.88 6.64 -9.44
C LEU A 78 -3.19 7.94 -9.89
N LEU A 79 -1.87 7.99 -9.74
CA LEU A 79 -1.07 9.12 -10.21
C LEU A 79 -0.97 9.12 -11.74
N THR A 80 -1.23 10.26 -12.37
CA THR A 80 -0.96 10.50 -13.79
C THR A 80 0.27 11.42 -13.91
N SER A 81 1.39 10.89 -14.44
CA SER A 81 2.71 11.57 -14.46
C SER A 81 2.71 12.99 -15.05
N HIS A 82 1.77 13.31 -15.95
CA HIS A 82 1.72 14.58 -16.66
C HIS A 82 0.93 15.69 -15.93
N LYS A 83 0.26 15.37 -14.82
CA LYS A 83 -0.61 16.34 -14.12
C LYS A 83 0.16 17.00 -12.97
N LYS A 84 0.71 18.19 -13.23
CA LYS A 84 1.41 19.03 -12.23
C LYS A 84 0.66 19.11 -10.89
N ARG A 85 -0.66 19.26 -10.93
CA ARG A 85 -1.51 19.32 -9.73
C ARG A 85 -1.47 18.04 -8.89
N GLN A 86 -1.42 16.87 -9.52
CA GLN A 86 -1.35 15.60 -8.78
C GLN A 86 0.03 15.40 -8.12
N ILE A 87 1.10 15.83 -8.79
CA ILE A 87 2.45 15.84 -8.19
C ILE A 87 2.48 16.74 -6.96
N GLU A 88 1.83 17.92 -7.04
CA GLU A 88 1.73 18.83 -5.91
C GLU A 88 0.93 18.23 -4.75
N ASN A 89 -0.24 17.61 -5.03
CA ASN A 89 -1.03 16.92 -4.02
C ASN A 89 -0.25 15.76 -3.36
N TYR A 90 0.57 15.03 -4.14
CA TYR A 90 1.45 13.99 -3.61
C TYR A 90 2.50 14.59 -2.65
N ARG A 91 3.13 15.72 -3.02
CA ARG A 91 4.08 16.40 -2.12
C ARG A 91 3.42 16.86 -0.83
N GLU A 92 2.22 17.45 -0.92
CA GLU A 92 1.41 17.84 0.25
C GLU A 92 1.09 16.63 1.13
N THR A 93 0.81 15.45 0.55
CA THR A 93 0.65 14.20 1.30
C THR A 93 1.91 13.84 2.08
N VAL A 94 3.07 13.90 1.44
CA VAL A 94 4.37 13.62 2.08
C VAL A 94 4.68 14.64 3.19
N GLU A 95 4.32 15.91 3.00
CA GLU A 95 4.48 16.95 4.02
C GLU A 95 3.58 16.72 5.24
N VAL A 96 2.32 16.29 5.02
CA VAL A 96 1.35 16.05 6.10
C VAL A 96 1.71 14.84 6.94
N TYR A 97 2.04 13.71 6.30
CA TYR A 97 2.26 12.45 7.02
C TYR A 97 3.73 12.20 7.35
N GLY A 98 4.67 12.93 6.74
CA GLY A 98 6.09 12.64 6.79
C GLY A 98 6.48 11.56 5.79
N ARG A 99 7.75 11.59 5.36
CA ARG A 99 8.23 10.70 4.30
C ARG A 99 8.14 9.23 4.70
N ASP A 100 8.43 8.91 5.95
CA ASP A 100 8.52 7.54 6.47
C ASP A 100 7.14 6.86 6.49
N ASN A 101 6.08 7.63 6.72
CA ASN A 101 4.69 7.15 6.80
C ASN A 101 3.97 7.06 5.43
N VAL A 102 4.64 7.44 4.34
CA VAL A 102 4.08 7.37 2.98
C VAL A 102 4.86 6.33 2.20
N PHE A 103 4.17 5.45 1.47
CA PHE A 103 4.86 4.48 0.62
C PHE A 103 5.74 5.18 -0.41
N HIS A 104 6.95 4.65 -0.63
CA HIS A 104 7.81 5.01 -1.74
C HIS A 104 7.21 4.56 -3.06
N THR A 105 6.61 3.38 -3.05
CA THR A 105 5.90 2.83 -4.18
C THR A 105 4.64 3.65 -4.44
N ILE A 106 4.45 4.10 -5.69
CA ILE A 106 3.32 4.91 -6.12
C ILE A 106 2.59 4.16 -7.23
N ILE A 107 1.30 3.87 -7.04
CA ILE A 107 0.48 3.26 -8.08
C ILE A 107 0.10 4.33 -9.10
N LYS A 108 0.57 4.18 -10.33
CA LYS A 108 0.21 5.04 -11.47
C LYS A 108 -0.97 4.47 -12.24
N ASN A 109 -1.77 5.35 -12.85
CA ASN A 109 -2.75 4.92 -13.84
C ASN A 109 -2.03 4.26 -15.01
N HIS A 110 -2.45 3.05 -15.35
CA HIS A 110 -1.88 2.29 -16.45
C HIS A 110 -2.96 1.38 -17.04
N ASP A 111 -3.20 1.45 -18.35
CA ASP A 111 -4.23 0.68 -19.04
C ASP A 111 -4.13 -0.82 -18.74
N ARG A 112 -2.89 -1.33 -18.60
CA ARG A 112 -2.65 -2.73 -18.21
C ARG A 112 -3.29 -3.13 -16.86
N LEU A 113 -3.30 -2.24 -15.86
CA LEU A 113 -3.95 -2.52 -14.57
C LEU A 113 -5.47 -2.63 -14.71
N GLU A 114 -6.05 -1.81 -15.58
CA GLU A 114 -7.49 -1.84 -15.86
C GLU A 114 -7.85 -3.15 -16.58
N ASN A 115 -7.07 -3.53 -17.60
CA ASN A 115 -7.30 -4.75 -18.38
C ASN A 115 -7.12 -6.04 -17.56
N PHE A 116 -6.22 -6.08 -16.57
CA PHE A 116 -6.07 -7.27 -15.73
C PHE A 116 -7.35 -7.65 -14.96
N GLY A 117 -8.22 -6.68 -14.67
CA GLY A 117 -9.53 -6.96 -14.06
C GLY A 117 -10.51 -7.67 -14.99
N GLU A 118 -10.36 -7.49 -16.31
CA GLU A 118 -11.25 -8.06 -17.33
C GLU A 118 -10.66 -9.33 -17.97
N ASP A 119 -9.38 -9.28 -18.34
CA ASP A 119 -8.69 -10.31 -19.12
C ASP A 119 -7.94 -11.33 -18.24
N GLY A 120 -7.75 -11.02 -16.96
CA GLY A 120 -6.91 -11.76 -16.03
C GLY A 120 -5.45 -11.29 -16.03
N VAL A 121 -4.70 -11.70 -14.99
CA VAL A 121 -3.29 -11.34 -14.82
C VAL A 121 -2.42 -12.19 -15.76
N SER A 122 -1.54 -11.54 -16.52
CA SER A 122 -0.59 -12.18 -17.43
C SER A 122 0.81 -11.56 -17.30
N LEU A 123 1.84 -12.29 -17.76
CA LEU A 123 3.23 -11.83 -17.82
C LEU A 123 3.82 -12.15 -19.19
N GLU A 124 3.31 -11.49 -20.21
CA GLU A 124 3.66 -11.77 -21.60
C GLU A 124 4.54 -10.68 -22.21
N ASP A 125 4.35 -9.43 -21.78
CA ASP A 125 5.02 -8.29 -22.38
C ASP A 125 5.73 -7.35 -21.37
N TYR A 126 6.31 -6.28 -21.93
CA TYR A 126 7.04 -5.29 -21.16
C TYR A 126 6.16 -4.49 -20.20
N ASN A 127 4.89 -4.24 -20.55
CA ASN A 127 3.96 -3.53 -19.69
C ASN A 127 3.50 -4.43 -18.53
N ASP A 128 3.34 -5.72 -18.77
CA ASP A 128 3.08 -6.70 -17.71
C ASP A 128 4.23 -6.73 -16.71
N ARG A 129 5.48 -6.83 -17.20
CA ARG A 129 6.69 -6.78 -16.36
C ARG A 129 6.77 -5.51 -15.52
N LYS A 130 6.34 -4.36 -16.05
CA LYS A 130 6.24 -3.13 -15.26
C LYS A 130 5.24 -3.26 -14.11
N MET A 131 4.05 -3.80 -14.38
CA MET A 131 3.01 -3.93 -13.36
C MET A 131 3.43 -4.93 -12.28
N PHE A 132 4.04 -6.05 -12.67
CA PHE A 132 4.63 -6.98 -11.72
C PHE A 132 5.75 -6.34 -10.91
N GLY A 133 6.66 -5.59 -11.54
CA GLY A 133 7.71 -4.88 -10.83
C GLY A 133 7.17 -3.87 -9.83
N LEU A 134 6.12 -3.12 -10.19
CA LEU A 134 5.44 -2.20 -9.29
C LEU A 134 4.88 -2.90 -8.05
N PHE A 135 4.14 -4.01 -8.23
CA PHE A 135 3.56 -4.73 -7.10
C PHE A 135 4.59 -5.52 -6.29
N ALA A 136 5.67 -5.99 -6.92
CA ALA A 136 6.80 -6.59 -6.22
C ALA A 136 7.50 -5.56 -5.29
N ASP A 137 7.71 -4.33 -5.78
CA ASP A 137 8.23 -3.25 -4.94
C ASP A 137 7.25 -2.88 -3.82
N LEU A 138 5.95 -2.81 -4.10
CA LEU A 138 4.92 -2.56 -3.08
C LEU A 138 4.95 -3.61 -1.97
N PHE A 139 4.99 -4.88 -2.33
CA PHE A 139 5.03 -5.98 -1.38
C PHE A 139 6.33 -5.98 -0.56
N CYS A 140 7.49 -5.85 -1.22
CA CYS A 140 8.78 -5.75 -0.52
C CYS A 140 8.85 -4.53 0.40
N GLU A 141 8.24 -3.41 0.03
CA GLU A 141 8.16 -2.23 0.90
C GLU A 141 7.26 -2.50 2.11
N LEU A 142 6.10 -3.13 1.90
CA LEU A 142 5.19 -3.52 2.98
C LEU A 142 5.89 -4.46 3.97
N GLU A 143 6.59 -5.49 3.51
CA GLU A 143 7.35 -6.41 4.37
C GLU A 143 8.43 -5.66 5.18
N ALA A 144 9.13 -4.72 4.55
CA ALA A 144 10.14 -3.92 5.23
C ALA A 144 9.53 -3.01 6.31
N ARG A 145 8.35 -2.44 6.05
CA ARG A 145 7.58 -1.63 7.02
C ARG A 145 7.12 -2.48 8.20
N ILE A 146 6.49 -3.62 7.93
CA ILE A 146 6.07 -4.59 8.96
C ILE A 146 7.29 -5.00 9.80
N SER A 147 8.41 -5.36 9.16
CA SER A 147 9.62 -5.71 9.90
C SER A 147 10.15 -4.55 10.76
N SER A 148 9.91 -3.29 10.40
CA SER A 148 10.27 -2.14 11.23
C SER A 148 9.38 -2.12 12.47
N PHE A 149 8.05 -2.13 12.28
CA PHE A 149 7.08 -2.17 13.37
C PHE A 149 7.34 -3.31 14.36
N GLU A 150 7.57 -4.53 13.89
CA GLU A 150 7.87 -5.69 14.75
C GLU A 150 9.18 -5.54 15.56
N LYS A 151 10.14 -4.74 15.07
CA LYS A 151 11.44 -4.56 15.75
C LYS A 151 11.45 -3.35 16.68
N THR A 152 10.81 -2.26 16.29
CA THR A 152 10.93 -0.95 16.96
C THR A 152 9.62 -0.42 17.51
N GLY A 153 8.48 -1.04 17.18
CA GLY A 153 7.13 -0.58 17.52
C GLY A 153 6.61 0.54 16.62
N ASP A 154 7.44 1.07 15.71
CA ASP A 154 7.09 2.14 14.77
C ASP A 154 8.00 2.14 13.53
N VAL A 155 7.64 2.89 12.49
CA VAL A 155 8.46 3.16 11.28
C VAL A 155 9.27 4.45 11.47
N GLU A 156 10.35 4.37 12.27
CA GLU A 156 11.26 5.51 12.47
C GLU A 156 12.43 5.50 11.47
N ASN A 157 12.67 6.63 10.79
CA ASN A 157 13.73 6.79 9.79
C ASN A 157 13.63 5.75 8.65
N PHE A 158 12.41 5.33 8.33
CA PHE A 158 12.16 4.30 7.34
C PHE A 158 12.41 4.84 5.93
N THR A 159 13.28 4.15 5.18
CA THR A 159 13.51 4.45 3.77
C THR A 159 13.42 3.19 2.94
N TYR A 160 12.84 3.32 1.76
CA TYR A 160 12.74 2.26 0.78
C TYR A 160 13.29 2.75 -0.56
N GLN A 161 13.92 1.84 -1.30
CA GLN A 161 14.40 2.06 -2.65
C GLN A 161 13.83 0.95 -3.54
N SER A 162 13.14 1.34 -4.61
CA SER A 162 12.64 0.42 -5.62
C SER A 162 13.74 -0.46 -6.18
N LYS A 163 13.44 -1.75 -6.30
CA LYS A 163 14.32 -2.80 -6.82
C LYS A 163 13.88 -3.22 -8.23
N TYR A 164 12.59 -3.14 -8.54
CA TYR A 164 12.01 -3.68 -9.77
C TYR A 164 11.49 -2.60 -10.73
N PHE A 165 10.84 -1.55 -10.22
CA PHE A 165 10.26 -0.49 -11.04
C PHE A 165 10.32 0.88 -10.34
N ASP A 166 10.98 1.84 -10.99
CA ASP A 166 10.90 3.24 -10.57
C ASP A 166 9.61 3.85 -11.10
N ALA A 167 8.64 3.99 -10.21
CA ALA A 167 7.35 4.55 -10.57
C ALA A 167 7.50 5.98 -11.09
N LEU A 168 8.27 6.87 -10.43
CA LEU A 168 8.38 8.28 -10.78
C LEU A 168 8.98 8.50 -12.16
N GLU A 169 10.14 7.87 -12.40
CA GLU A 169 10.87 7.95 -13.67
C GLU A 169 10.25 7.06 -14.77
N ASN A 170 9.33 6.16 -14.39
CA ASN A 170 8.65 5.21 -15.29
C ASN A 170 9.64 4.25 -15.99
N ILE A 171 10.59 3.71 -15.21
CA ILE A 171 11.67 2.86 -15.71
C ILE A 171 11.64 1.50 -15.00
N THR A 172 11.68 0.42 -15.77
CA THR A 172 11.90 -0.95 -15.24
C THR A 172 13.39 -1.13 -14.90
N LEU A 173 13.67 -1.43 -13.64
CA LEU A 173 15.01 -1.68 -13.10
C LEU A 173 15.51 -3.07 -13.51
N PRO A 174 16.81 -3.39 -13.36
CA PRO A 174 17.37 -4.67 -13.81
C PRO A 174 16.59 -5.90 -13.30
N LEU A 175 16.30 -5.97 -12.00
CA LEU A 175 15.56 -7.09 -11.41
C LEU A 175 14.12 -7.20 -11.96
N GLY A 176 13.47 -6.06 -12.25
CA GLY A 176 12.13 -6.05 -12.85
C GLY A 176 12.09 -6.65 -14.25
N LYS A 177 13.21 -6.65 -14.98
CA LYS A 177 13.31 -7.28 -16.29
C LYS A 177 13.36 -8.81 -16.19
N GLU A 178 13.82 -9.32 -15.06
CA GLU A 178 14.07 -10.75 -14.78
C GLU A 178 12.89 -11.43 -14.07
N ILE A 179 11.79 -10.71 -13.79
CA ILE A 179 10.59 -11.29 -13.18
C ILE A 179 9.98 -12.38 -14.09
N GLU A 180 9.61 -13.50 -13.48
CA GLU A 180 8.82 -14.58 -14.06
C GLU A 180 7.57 -14.86 -13.19
N ILE A 181 6.63 -15.66 -13.71
CA ILE A 181 5.35 -15.94 -13.03
C ILE A 181 5.55 -16.62 -11.66
N ASN A 182 6.65 -17.35 -11.47
CA ASN A 182 6.99 -18.03 -10.22
C ASN A 182 8.01 -17.26 -9.36
N GLY A 183 8.28 -15.99 -9.65
CA GLY A 183 9.29 -15.17 -8.97
C GLY A 183 10.45 -14.76 -9.89
N VAL A 184 11.57 -14.34 -9.31
CA VAL A 184 12.78 -14.04 -10.08
C VAL A 184 13.47 -15.36 -10.44
N ALA A 185 13.88 -15.55 -11.69
CA ALA A 185 14.69 -16.70 -12.07
C ALA A 185 15.98 -16.71 -11.24
N GLU A 186 16.16 -17.75 -10.41
CA GLU A 186 17.42 -17.98 -9.67
C GLU A 186 18.63 -18.18 -10.61
#